data_AF-A0A9D2PID9-F1
#
_entry.id   AF-A0A9D2PID9-F1
#
_cell.length_a   1.000
_cell.length_b   1.000
_cell.length_c   1.000
_cell.angle_alpha   90.00
_cell.angle_beta   90.00
_cell.angle_gamma   90.00
#
_symmetry.space_group_name_H-M   'P 1'
#
loop_
_entity.id
_entity.type
_entity.pdbx_description
1 polymer ?
#
loop_
_entity_poly.entity_id
_entity_poly.type
_entity_poly.pdbx_seq_one_letter_code
_entity_poly.pdbx_strand_id
1 'polypeptide(L)'
;MILQALVKHYEKLLEEGKVPKKGWCQAKVSYGINLSKEGEIIGIIFFKTEEQRGKKKVEVPISLMVPEMVTRASGVSANFLCDNSKYLLGIDANGFNKRTLDCFQAAKERHLQLLKKTDGDMAQAVCSYFEKWNPEKASENDIIKERWDELTDGGNIIFCMRGDYAQDDGEIKEKWNECTEDSDEVQEGICLVTGGKTEISRIHKTIKGVPGAQSSGAALISFNAPAFNSYGKEQSYNAPVGKYAEFAYTTALNYLLSHREYTFQIGNSIVVFWAESGEEEYQDIFSFSITAPTDNEEELKVLFRNLREQKRIQTDTLNLDPDQKFYILALAPNAARLSVRFFYQNSFGNILDNISKHYDRINIIRPAWEEREYLGIRDLLYETVNQKSKDKTPIPNMAAMTLQAVLANRRYPASLYTNTIIRIRAEQGNITWGRAGIIKAYLIQNYKWKEGDTYMALNEECKDVSYLLGRLFSVLESIQLDANPGIKATIRDRYFNSACTTPASIFPILIKLKNSHIKKLEREKAGAKIYYEKLLTKIMGKIEQFPKQLSLQQQGQFDLGYYHQVQKKYEKKEEK
;
A
#
# COMPACT_ATOMS: atom_id res chain seq x y z
N MET A 1 -4.29 20.39 -2.23
CA MET A 1 -5.13 19.28 -1.74
C MET A 1 -4.33 18.25 -0.93
N ILE A 2 -3.35 17.54 -1.49
CA ILE A 2 -2.60 16.47 -0.77
C ILE A 2 -1.83 17.02 0.43
N LEU A 3 -0.95 18.00 0.19
CA LEU A 3 -0.11 18.56 1.25
C LEU A 3 -0.96 19.22 2.34
N GLN A 4 -2.02 19.93 1.97
CA GLN A 4 -2.97 20.49 2.94
C GLN A 4 -3.62 19.41 3.82
N ALA A 5 -4.05 18.29 3.23
CA ALA A 5 -4.63 17.18 3.99
C ALA A 5 -3.62 16.53 4.93
N LEU A 6 -2.36 16.39 4.50
CA LEU A 6 -1.28 15.87 5.34
C LEU A 6 -0.86 16.86 6.44
N VAL A 7 -0.85 18.16 6.19
CA VAL A 7 -0.58 19.19 7.21
C VAL A 7 -1.67 19.19 8.28
N LYS A 8 -2.95 19.14 7.89
CA LYS A 8 -4.05 19.02 8.85
C LYS A 8 -3.96 17.74 9.69
N HIS A 9 -3.61 16.62 9.04
CA HIS A 9 -3.45 15.36 9.75
C HIS A 9 -2.25 15.41 10.70
N TYR A 10 -1.14 16.05 10.30
CA TYR A 10 -0.03 16.33 11.20
C TYR A 10 -0.47 17.12 12.43
N GLU A 11 -1.29 18.16 12.26
CA GLU A 11 -1.79 18.97 13.38
C GLU A 11 -2.63 18.13 14.35
N LYS A 12 -3.44 17.19 13.85
CA LYS A 12 -4.16 16.22 14.69
C LYS A 12 -3.25 15.26 15.42
N LEU A 13 -2.30 14.65 14.72
CA LEU A 13 -1.32 13.76 15.35
C LEU A 13 -0.47 14.51 16.40
N LEU A 14 -0.22 15.81 16.19
CA LEU A 14 0.52 16.64 17.13
C LEU A 14 -0.31 16.94 18.40
N GLU A 15 -1.60 17.25 18.25
CA GLU A 15 -2.55 17.40 19.38
C GLU A 15 -2.61 16.12 20.22
N GLU A 16 -2.53 14.95 19.58
CA GLU A 16 -2.52 13.63 20.21
C GLU A 16 -1.14 13.18 20.74
N GLY A 17 -0.07 13.96 20.50
CA GLY A 17 1.29 13.62 20.92
C GLY A 17 1.94 12.45 20.16
N LYS A 18 1.36 12.02 19.02
CA LYS A 18 1.84 10.89 18.22
C LYS A 18 3.02 11.21 17.30
N VAL A 19 3.23 12.50 16.98
CA VAL A 19 4.31 12.98 16.10
C VAL A 19 5.10 14.12 16.74
N PRO A 20 6.38 14.31 16.37
CA PRO A 20 7.19 15.38 16.92
C PRO A 20 6.74 16.78 16.46
N LYS A 21 6.93 17.76 17.33
CA LYS A 21 6.83 19.19 16.98
C LYS A 21 7.97 19.60 16.04
N LYS A 22 7.78 20.65 15.24
CA LYS A 22 8.89 21.27 14.47
C LYS A 22 10.09 21.54 15.37
N GLY A 23 11.30 21.22 14.88
CA GLY A 23 12.53 21.26 15.66
C GLY A 23 12.84 19.95 16.40
N TRP A 24 11.95 18.96 16.38
CA TRP A 24 12.13 17.66 17.00
C TRP A 24 11.98 16.52 15.98
N CYS A 25 12.57 15.37 16.27
CA CYS A 25 12.40 14.16 15.45
C CYS A 25 12.40 12.89 16.30
N GLN A 26 11.92 11.78 15.72
CA GLN A 26 12.07 10.45 16.29
C GLN A 26 13.38 9.83 15.80
N ALA A 27 14.28 9.50 16.73
CA ALA A 27 15.56 8.87 16.43
C ALA A 27 15.71 7.54 17.16
N LYS A 28 16.35 6.58 16.50
CA LYS A 28 16.74 5.30 17.10
C LYS A 28 17.96 5.52 17.97
N VAL A 29 17.80 5.43 19.28
CA VAL A 29 18.84 5.65 20.28
C VAL A 29 19.27 4.30 20.83
N SER A 30 20.58 4.02 20.77
CA SER A 30 21.16 2.76 21.23
C SER A 30 21.68 2.86 22.67
N TYR A 31 22.19 4.02 23.06
CA TYR A 31 22.92 4.20 24.32
C TYR A 31 22.66 5.57 24.96
N GLY A 32 22.85 5.66 26.28
CA GLY A 32 22.86 6.90 27.04
C GLY A 32 24.11 7.03 27.89
N ILE A 33 24.81 8.17 27.81
CA ILE A 33 25.91 8.50 28.71
C ILE A 33 25.29 8.99 30.01
N ASN A 34 25.41 8.20 31.09
CA ASN A 34 24.93 8.59 32.41
C ASN A 34 25.98 9.49 33.08
N LEU A 35 25.60 10.73 33.36
CA LEU A 35 26.47 11.75 33.93
C LEU A 35 26.22 11.93 35.43
N SER A 36 27.29 12.27 36.17
CA SER A 36 27.18 12.92 37.47
C SER A 36 26.80 14.39 37.32
N LYS A 37 26.45 15.06 38.42
CA LYS A 37 26.20 16.52 38.43
C LYS A 37 27.42 17.32 37.96
N GLU A 38 28.61 16.78 38.19
CA GLU A 38 29.89 17.39 37.85
C GLU A 38 30.31 17.10 36.40
N GLY A 39 29.50 16.37 35.61
CA GLY A 39 29.75 16.02 34.22
C GLY A 39 30.69 14.83 34.01
N GLU A 40 30.88 13.99 35.02
CA GLU A 40 31.69 12.77 34.92
C GLU A 40 30.83 11.61 34.41
N ILE A 41 31.39 10.76 33.54
CA ILE A 41 30.71 9.55 33.08
C ILE A 41 30.69 8.54 34.24
N ILE A 42 29.50 8.23 34.74
CA ILE A 42 29.30 7.24 35.82
C ILE A 42 28.76 5.90 35.30
N GLY A 43 28.32 5.85 34.03
CA GLY A 43 27.87 4.60 33.40
C GLY A 43 27.32 4.80 31.99
N ILE A 44 27.01 3.70 31.31
CA ILE A 44 26.31 3.67 30.03
C ILE A 44 24.97 2.94 30.20
N ILE A 45 23.89 3.59 29.77
CA ILE A 45 22.53 3.03 29.77
C ILE A 45 22.25 2.42 28.39
N PHE A 46 21.65 1.24 28.36
CA PHE A 46 21.26 0.55 27.14
C PHE A 46 19.83 0.89 26.74
N PHE A 47 19.66 1.29 25.49
CA PHE A 47 18.35 1.55 24.88
C PHE A 47 18.10 0.60 23.71
N LYS A 48 18.26 -0.70 23.94
CA LYS A 48 17.94 -1.74 22.94
C LYS A 48 16.88 -2.70 23.51
N THR A 49 15.95 -3.11 22.68
CA THR A 49 14.89 -4.09 23.01
C THR A 49 14.99 -5.29 22.08
N GLU A 50 14.73 -6.50 22.59
CA GLU A 50 14.63 -7.69 21.74
C GLU A 50 13.36 -7.64 20.87
N GLU A 51 13.53 -7.65 19.55
CA GLU A 51 12.44 -7.76 18.58
C GLU A 51 12.57 -9.10 17.82
N GLN A 52 11.46 -9.81 17.64
CA GLN A 52 11.45 -11.02 16.82
C GLN A 52 11.26 -10.67 15.34
N ARG A 53 12.34 -10.71 14.56
CA ARG A 53 12.30 -10.51 13.11
C ARG A 53 12.33 -11.86 12.39
N GLY A 54 11.15 -12.40 12.13
CA GLY A 54 10.97 -13.72 11.55
C GLY A 54 11.41 -14.81 12.52
N LYS A 55 12.45 -15.58 12.17
CA LYS A 55 12.99 -16.66 13.02
C LYS A 55 14.14 -16.22 13.94
N LYS A 56 14.61 -14.98 13.84
CA LYS A 56 15.74 -14.48 14.64
C LYS A 56 15.26 -13.43 15.65
N LYS A 57 15.79 -13.52 16.88
CA LYS A 57 15.76 -12.42 17.84
C LYS A 57 16.86 -11.44 17.46
N VAL A 58 16.51 -10.16 17.38
CA VAL A 58 17.44 -9.07 17.04
C VAL A 58 17.24 -7.97 18.07
N GLU A 59 18.33 -7.45 18.63
CA GLU A 59 18.26 -6.25 19.46
C GLU A 59 18.10 -5.02 18.58
N VAL A 60 17.06 -4.24 18.85
CA VAL A 60 16.72 -3.05 18.07
C VAL A 60 16.75 -1.84 19.00
N PRO A 61 17.40 -0.73 18.60
CA PRO A 61 17.40 0.49 19.40
C PRO A 61 15.99 1.04 19.60
N ILE A 62 15.76 1.67 20.75
CA ILE A 62 14.48 2.31 21.11
C ILE A 62 14.35 3.62 20.33
N SER A 63 13.12 3.94 19.89
CA SER A 63 12.83 5.24 19.28
C SER A 63 12.51 6.26 20.36
N LEU A 64 13.27 7.34 20.43
CA LEU A 64 13.06 8.45 21.36
C LEU A 64 12.83 9.77 20.61
N MET A 65 12.05 10.67 21.21
CA MET A 65 11.92 12.04 20.75
C MET A 65 13.20 12.81 21.11
N VAL A 66 13.89 13.35 20.12
CA VAL A 66 15.16 14.08 20.29
C VAL A 66 15.13 15.38 19.47
N PRO A 67 16.01 16.35 19.77
CA PRO A 67 16.22 17.51 18.92
C PRO A 67 16.47 17.11 17.46
N GLU A 68 15.95 17.91 16.53
CA GLU A 68 16.03 17.61 15.10
C GLU A 68 17.47 17.39 14.64
N MET A 69 17.71 16.20 14.07
CA MET A 69 19.01 15.79 13.57
C MET A 69 19.21 16.26 12.13
N VAL A 70 20.38 16.84 11.85
CA VAL A 70 20.75 17.25 10.51
C VAL A 70 21.20 16.05 9.67
N THR A 71 20.85 16.08 8.38
CA THR A 71 21.36 15.09 7.43
C THR A 71 22.78 15.49 7.03
N ARG A 72 23.76 14.66 7.39
CA ARG A 72 25.17 14.96 7.15
C ARG A 72 25.56 14.68 5.70
N ALA A 73 26.13 15.68 5.03
CA ALA A 73 26.97 15.49 3.86
C ALA A 73 28.41 15.11 4.28
N SER A 74 29.38 15.16 3.37
CA SER A 74 30.79 14.85 3.64
C SER A 74 31.49 15.74 4.69
N GLY A 75 30.84 16.81 5.16
CA GLY A 75 31.36 17.75 6.17
C GLY A 75 31.10 17.38 7.64
N VAL A 76 31.69 18.15 8.55
CA VAL A 76 31.48 18.04 10.00
C VAL A 76 30.25 18.86 10.40
N SER A 77 29.24 18.21 10.99
CA SER A 77 28.01 18.87 11.44
C SER A 77 27.42 18.11 12.63
N ALA A 78 27.45 18.74 13.80
CA ALA A 78 27.06 18.13 15.06
C ALA A 78 25.56 18.23 15.31
N ASN A 79 24.96 17.15 15.79
CA ASN A 79 23.60 17.16 16.32
C ASN A 79 23.62 17.59 17.79
N PHE A 80 22.47 18.05 18.28
CA PHE A 80 22.31 18.45 19.69
C PHE A 80 21.66 17.32 20.49
N LEU A 81 22.26 16.95 21.62
CA LEU A 81 21.83 15.93 22.60
C LEU A 81 21.67 14.49 22.09
N CYS A 82 21.68 14.25 20.78
CA CYS A 82 21.55 12.92 20.19
C CYS A 82 22.50 12.77 19.00
N ASP A 83 23.61 12.04 19.19
CA ASP A 83 24.62 11.85 18.15
C ASP A 83 25.42 10.55 18.32
N ASN A 84 26.24 10.18 17.34
CA ASN A 84 27.10 8.99 17.46
C ASN A 84 28.39 9.28 18.27
N SER A 85 29.15 8.21 18.54
CA SER A 85 30.39 8.26 19.33
C SER A 85 31.43 9.26 18.82
N LYS A 86 31.47 9.54 17.51
CA LYS A 86 32.44 10.47 16.92
C LYS A 86 32.22 11.90 17.40
N TYR A 87 30.96 12.26 17.67
CA TYR A 87 30.58 13.60 18.09
C TYR A 87 30.45 13.70 19.61
N LEU A 88 29.81 12.72 20.27
CA LEU A 88 29.63 12.82 21.72
C LEU A 88 30.87 12.39 22.51
N LEU A 89 31.62 11.39 22.05
CA LEU A 89 32.79 10.86 22.78
C LEU A 89 34.13 11.22 22.11
N GLY A 90 34.12 11.63 20.83
CA GLY A 90 35.31 11.94 20.05
C GLY A 90 36.12 10.72 19.59
N ILE A 91 35.46 9.56 19.45
CA ILE A 91 36.08 8.28 19.08
C ILE A 91 35.29 7.52 17.99
N ASP A 92 35.99 6.68 17.23
CA ASP A 92 35.40 5.65 16.36
C ASP A 92 35.98 4.26 16.65
N ALA A 93 35.64 3.25 15.84
CA ALA A 93 36.12 1.88 16.04
C ALA A 93 37.66 1.75 16.04
N ASN A 94 38.37 2.65 15.35
CA ASN A 94 39.83 2.73 15.36
C ASN A 94 40.37 3.66 16.47
N GLY A 95 39.47 4.27 17.24
CA GLY A 95 39.74 5.17 18.34
C GLY A 95 39.83 6.64 17.97
N PHE A 96 40.63 7.35 18.77
CA PHE A 96 40.81 8.79 18.62
C PHE A 96 41.60 9.11 17.34
N ASN A 97 41.10 10.06 16.55
CA ASN A 97 41.84 10.64 15.43
C ASN A 97 41.45 12.11 15.20
N LYS A 98 42.18 12.79 14.32
CA LYS A 98 41.96 14.22 14.03
C LYS A 98 40.52 14.52 13.60
N ARG A 99 39.90 13.64 12.81
CA ARG A 99 38.52 13.84 12.33
C ARG A 99 37.50 13.69 13.46
N THR A 100 37.68 12.73 14.36
CA THR A 100 36.79 12.56 15.52
C THR A 100 36.96 13.69 16.53
N LEU A 101 38.17 14.25 16.66
CA LEU A 101 38.39 15.48 17.42
C LEU A 101 37.62 16.66 16.83
N ASP A 102 37.69 16.87 15.51
CA ASP A 102 36.94 17.95 14.84
C ASP A 102 35.42 17.79 15.05
N CYS A 103 34.91 16.55 14.96
CA CYS A 103 33.50 16.25 15.27
C CYS A 103 33.14 16.56 16.73
N PHE A 104 33.97 16.15 17.68
CA PHE A 104 33.75 16.41 19.11
C PHE A 104 33.79 17.91 19.43
N GLN A 105 34.72 18.66 18.83
CA GLN A 105 34.79 20.12 19.02
C GLN A 105 33.55 20.81 18.46
N ALA A 106 33.07 20.41 17.28
CA ALA A 106 31.82 20.94 16.72
C ALA A 106 30.61 20.63 17.62
N ALA A 107 30.56 19.43 18.22
CA ALA A 107 29.53 19.08 19.20
C ALA A 107 29.65 19.93 20.47
N LYS A 108 30.86 20.04 21.04
CA LYS A 108 31.15 20.87 22.21
C LYS A 108 30.71 22.32 22.02
N GLU A 109 31.12 22.94 20.92
CA GLU A 109 30.75 24.33 20.60
C GLU A 109 29.24 24.50 20.55
N ARG A 110 28.53 23.62 19.84
CA ARG A 110 27.06 23.66 19.72
C ARG A 110 26.36 23.50 21.07
N HIS A 111 26.80 22.55 21.91
CA HIS A 111 26.17 22.32 23.21
C HIS A 111 26.44 23.48 24.17
N LEU A 112 27.67 24.00 24.22
CA LEU A 112 28.01 25.14 25.06
C LEU A 112 27.29 26.43 24.61
N GLN A 113 27.14 26.65 23.30
CA GLN A 113 26.39 27.81 22.80
C GLN A 113 24.94 27.83 23.29
N LEU A 114 24.29 26.65 23.34
CA LEU A 114 22.89 26.50 23.74
C LEU A 114 22.70 26.45 25.26
N LEU A 115 23.57 25.74 25.98
CA LEU A 115 23.38 25.36 27.38
C LEU A 115 24.21 26.18 28.38
N LYS A 116 25.22 26.94 27.96
CA LYS A 116 26.08 27.65 28.94
C LYS A 116 25.34 28.73 29.75
N LYS A 117 24.18 29.18 29.27
CA LYS A 117 23.35 30.22 29.90
C LYS A 117 22.15 29.66 30.68
N THR A 118 22.06 28.35 30.87
CA THR A 118 20.99 27.70 31.65
C THR A 118 21.47 27.37 33.05
N ASP A 119 20.58 27.42 34.03
CA ASP A 119 20.92 27.19 35.45
C ASP A 119 20.66 25.74 35.91
N GLY A 120 19.98 24.93 35.09
CA GLY A 120 19.57 23.57 35.41
C GLY A 120 20.73 22.58 35.59
N ASP A 121 20.60 21.69 36.58
CA ASP A 121 21.59 20.67 36.92
C ASP A 121 21.99 19.81 35.71
N MET A 122 21.02 19.39 34.89
CA MET A 122 21.26 18.55 33.71
C MET A 122 22.09 19.30 32.65
N ALA A 123 21.74 20.56 32.39
CA ALA A 123 22.43 21.36 31.38
C ALA A 123 23.86 21.67 31.81
N GLN A 124 24.07 21.98 33.09
CA GLN A 124 25.39 22.19 33.68
C GLN A 124 26.24 20.90 33.66
N ALA A 125 25.64 19.74 33.89
CA ALA A 125 26.33 18.44 33.77
C ALA A 125 26.80 18.19 32.33
N VAL A 126 25.96 18.45 31.32
CA VAL A 126 26.34 18.30 29.89
C VAL A 126 27.43 19.30 29.50
N CYS A 127 27.34 20.56 29.94
CA CYS A 127 28.38 21.56 29.72
C CYS A 127 29.71 21.13 30.36
N SER A 128 29.67 20.72 31.63
CA SER A 128 30.84 20.25 32.39
C SER A 128 31.47 19.02 31.74
N TYR A 129 30.66 18.10 31.21
CA TYR A 129 31.11 16.96 30.45
C TYR A 129 31.97 17.38 29.25
N PHE A 130 31.45 18.26 28.38
CA PHE A 130 32.20 18.73 27.22
C PHE A 130 33.44 19.56 27.58
N GLU A 131 33.43 20.26 28.71
CA GLU A 131 34.59 21.03 29.19
C GLU A 131 35.71 20.12 29.73
N LYS A 132 35.37 19.04 30.45
CA LYS A 132 36.33 18.16 31.13
C LYS A 132 36.74 16.92 30.33
N TRP A 133 35.86 16.38 29.50
CA TRP A 133 36.11 15.15 28.76
C TRP A 133 37.26 15.32 27.77
N ASN A 134 38.22 14.40 27.80
CA ASN A 134 39.33 14.35 26.84
C ASN A 134 39.21 13.10 25.96
N PRO A 135 38.81 13.24 24.68
CA PRO A 135 38.71 12.13 23.74
C PRO A 135 40.00 11.31 23.55
N GLU A 136 41.17 11.91 23.69
CA GLU A 136 42.47 11.21 23.55
C GLU A 136 42.66 10.13 24.61
N LYS A 137 42.08 10.34 25.79
CA LYS A 137 42.16 9.42 26.94
C LYS A 137 40.93 8.53 27.07
N ALA A 138 40.06 8.49 26.06
CA ALA A 138 38.82 7.71 26.12
C ALA A 138 39.08 6.20 26.34
N SER A 139 40.19 5.66 25.84
CA SER A 139 40.58 4.26 26.01
C SER A 139 41.11 3.94 27.42
N GLU A 140 41.44 4.96 28.22
CA GLU A 140 41.86 4.83 29.63
C GLU A 140 40.65 4.82 30.58
N ASN A 141 39.47 5.21 30.11
CA ASN A 141 38.25 5.20 30.91
C ASN A 141 37.62 3.80 30.92
N ASP A 142 37.61 3.14 32.09
CA ASP A 142 37.14 1.76 32.24
C ASP A 142 35.69 1.55 31.74
N ILE A 143 34.80 2.52 31.97
CA ILE A 143 33.38 2.44 31.57
C ILE A 143 33.25 2.43 30.04
N ILE A 144 34.00 3.28 29.35
CA ILE A 144 33.99 3.35 27.89
C ILE A 144 34.70 2.15 27.28
N LYS A 145 35.83 1.74 27.86
CA LYS A 145 36.64 0.61 27.40
C LYS A 145 35.87 -0.71 27.43
N GLU A 146 35.06 -0.94 28.46
CA GLU A 146 34.24 -2.17 28.58
C GLU A 146 33.17 -2.30 27.48
N ARG A 147 32.83 -1.19 26.81
CA ARG A 147 31.73 -1.10 25.83
C ARG A 147 32.17 -0.45 24.52
N TRP A 148 33.46 -0.49 24.22
CA TRP A 148 34.05 0.23 23.09
C TRP A 148 33.43 -0.13 21.73
N ASP A 149 33.40 -1.42 21.42
CA ASP A 149 32.89 -1.93 20.14
C ASP A 149 31.40 -1.62 19.95
N GLU A 150 30.66 -1.65 21.05
CA GLU A 150 29.24 -1.34 21.11
C GLU A 150 28.95 0.14 20.88
N LEU A 151 29.66 1.04 21.57
CA LEU A 151 29.48 2.48 21.43
C LEU A 151 29.90 2.98 20.03
N THR A 152 30.83 2.28 19.38
CA THR A 152 31.38 2.66 18.07
C THR A 152 30.69 1.95 16.89
N ASP A 153 29.61 1.20 17.15
CA ASP A 153 28.79 0.52 16.13
C ASP A 153 28.01 1.47 15.20
N GLY A 154 28.02 2.77 15.51
CA GLY A 154 27.36 3.82 14.75
C GLY A 154 25.95 4.17 15.24
N GLY A 155 25.49 3.58 16.34
CA GLY A 155 24.24 3.93 17.02
C GLY A 155 24.24 5.37 17.56
N ASN A 156 23.03 5.92 17.74
CA ASN A 156 22.89 7.22 18.39
C ASN A 156 22.99 7.07 19.92
N ILE A 157 23.60 8.08 20.53
CA ILE A 157 23.89 8.19 21.94
C ILE A 157 23.22 9.48 22.44
N ILE A 158 22.63 9.43 23.64
CA ILE A 158 22.08 10.61 24.34
C ILE A 158 22.76 10.83 25.69
N PHE A 159 22.42 11.92 26.38
CA PHE A 159 22.85 12.16 27.77
C PHE A 159 21.72 11.84 28.75
N CYS A 160 22.07 11.24 29.89
CA CYS A 160 21.16 10.91 30.97
C CYS A 160 21.77 11.35 32.32
N MET A 161 20.92 11.66 33.30
CA MET A 161 21.34 11.89 34.68
C MET A 161 20.21 11.45 35.61
N ARG A 162 20.54 10.61 36.60
CA ARG A 162 19.57 10.11 37.62
C ARG A 162 18.32 9.42 37.05
N GLY A 163 18.42 8.86 35.84
CA GLY A 163 17.31 8.18 35.15
C GLY A 163 16.51 9.09 34.22
N ASP A 164 16.72 10.41 34.29
CA ASP A 164 16.10 11.38 33.37
C ASP A 164 16.97 11.59 32.14
N TYR A 165 16.32 11.89 31.01
CA TYR A 165 17.01 12.13 29.74
C TYR A 165 17.22 13.63 29.52
N ALA A 166 18.40 14.02 29.03
CA ALA A 166 18.73 15.45 28.86
C ALA A 166 17.78 16.16 27.91
N GLN A 167 17.32 15.48 26.85
CA GLN A 167 16.33 16.03 25.93
C GLN A 167 14.93 16.17 26.53
N ASP A 168 14.67 15.56 27.69
CA ASP A 168 13.40 15.65 28.38
C ASP A 168 13.31 16.74 29.45
N ASP A 169 14.47 17.29 29.84
CA ASP A 169 14.59 18.41 30.78
C ASP A 169 13.86 19.67 30.26
N GLY A 170 13.09 20.32 31.13
CA GLY A 170 12.23 21.44 30.77
C GLY A 170 13.00 22.67 30.27
N GLU A 171 14.09 23.04 30.93
CA GLU A 171 14.88 24.23 30.58
C GLU A 171 15.65 24.01 29.27
N ILE A 172 16.21 22.79 29.09
CA ILE A 172 16.87 22.39 27.85
C ILE A 172 15.87 22.39 26.67
N LYS A 173 14.65 21.86 26.88
CA LYS A 173 13.57 21.86 25.90
C LYS A 173 13.20 23.29 25.48
N GLU A 174 13.03 24.19 26.44
CA GLU A 174 12.71 25.59 26.17
C GLU A 174 13.81 26.27 25.35
N LYS A 175 15.08 26.13 25.75
CA LYS A 175 16.20 26.71 25.01
C LYS A 175 16.33 26.19 23.59
N TRP A 176 16.12 24.89 23.39
CA TRP A 176 16.14 24.32 22.05
C TRP A 176 15.00 24.88 21.19
N ASN A 177 13.79 24.99 21.75
CA ASN A 177 12.65 25.56 21.04
C ASN A 177 12.88 27.04 20.67
N GLU A 178 13.54 27.82 21.51
CA GLU A 178 13.93 29.22 21.23
C GLU A 178 14.98 29.33 20.12
N CYS A 179 15.90 28.37 20.00
CA CYS A 179 17.02 28.41 19.05
C CYS A 179 16.73 27.89 17.64
N THR A 180 15.49 27.55 17.30
CA THR A 180 15.15 26.92 15.99
C THR A 180 15.06 27.90 14.80
N GLU A 181 15.67 29.08 14.88
CA GLU A 181 15.60 30.13 13.84
C GLU A 181 16.95 30.62 13.28
N ASP A 182 18.03 29.83 13.34
CA ASP A 182 19.29 30.26 12.71
C ASP A 182 19.79 29.38 11.56
N SER A 183 20.23 30.08 10.50
CA SER A 183 21.05 29.65 9.35
C SER A 183 20.36 28.95 8.18
N ASP A 184 19.92 29.76 7.21
CA ASP A 184 20.30 29.70 5.79
C ASP A 184 19.81 31.00 5.11
N GLU A 185 20.21 31.28 3.85
CA GLU A 185 19.65 32.39 3.06
C GLU A 185 18.11 32.33 3.06
N VAL A 186 17.49 33.18 3.88
CA VAL A 186 16.05 33.19 4.13
C VAL A 186 15.33 33.74 2.90
N GLN A 187 14.91 32.86 2.01
CA GLN A 187 14.03 33.24 0.92
C GLN A 187 12.57 33.19 1.40
N GLU A 188 12.03 34.36 1.75
CA GLU A 188 10.61 34.50 2.06
C GLU A 188 9.73 34.39 0.81
N GLY A 189 8.53 33.82 0.98
CA GLY A 189 7.53 33.72 -0.08
C GLY A 189 6.17 33.33 0.46
N ILE A 190 5.19 33.23 -0.44
CA ILE A 190 3.85 32.72 -0.11
C ILE A 190 3.89 31.19 -0.17
N CYS A 191 3.56 30.53 0.92
CA CYS A 191 3.45 29.08 0.95
C CYS A 191 2.19 28.62 0.18
N LEU A 192 2.35 27.76 -0.84
CA LEU A 192 1.24 27.20 -1.61
C LEU A 192 0.31 26.27 -0.80
N VAL A 193 0.75 25.83 0.38
CA VAL A 193 -0.03 24.92 1.23
C VAL A 193 -0.91 25.71 2.19
N THR A 194 -0.32 26.65 2.94
CA THR A 194 -1.01 27.43 3.98
C THR A 194 -1.56 28.77 3.50
N GLY A 195 -1.05 29.30 2.38
CA GLY A 195 -1.36 30.65 1.89
C GLY A 195 -0.66 31.79 2.64
N GLY A 196 0.04 31.50 3.74
CA GLY A 196 0.76 32.49 4.53
C GLY A 196 2.11 32.88 3.92
N LYS A 197 2.56 34.11 4.19
CA LYS A 197 3.93 34.55 3.90
C LYS A 197 4.88 33.98 4.95
N THR A 198 5.89 33.23 4.54
CA THR A 198 6.82 32.53 5.43
C THR A 198 8.12 32.21 4.70
N GLU A 199 9.10 31.66 5.42
CA GLU A 199 10.34 31.16 4.83
C GLU A 199 10.08 29.88 4.03
N ILE A 200 10.53 29.86 2.78
CA ILE A 200 10.32 28.74 1.86
C ILE A 200 11.44 27.72 2.00
N SER A 201 11.04 26.45 2.11
CA SER A 201 12.00 25.34 2.13
C SER A 201 12.63 25.16 0.75
N ARG A 202 13.96 25.22 0.70
CA ARG A 202 14.74 24.97 -0.53
C ARG A 202 14.67 23.49 -0.94
N ILE A 203 14.71 22.57 0.03
CA ILE A 203 14.74 21.11 -0.17
C ILE A 203 13.78 20.47 0.82
N HIS A 204 12.94 19.55 0.35
CA HIS A 204 12.00 18.84 1.19
C HIS A 204 12.62 17.54 1.75
N LYS A 205 12.20 17.16 2.96
CA LYS A 205 12.60 15.92 3.63
C LYS A 205 12.16 14.70 2.82
N THR A 206 12.93 13.62 2.96
CA THR A 206 12.64 12.37 2.28
C THR A 206 11.50 11.61 2.95
N ILE A 207 10.74 10.91 2.12
CA ILE A 207 9.68 10.00 2.54
C ILE A 207 10.25 8.58 2.52
N LYS A 208 10.15 7.88 3.65
CA LYS A 208 10.64 6.52 3.89
C LYS A 208 9.48 5.54 3.88
N GLY A 209 9.77 4.24 3.80
CA GLY A 209 8.75 3.19 3.90
C GLY A 209 8.03 2.84 2.60
N VAL A 210 8.36 3.48 1.46
CA VAL A 210 7.81 3.11 0.15
C VAL A 210 8.60 1.92 -0.45
N PRO A 211 7.98 0.75 -0.68
CA PRO A 211 8.66 -0.40 -1.28
C PRO A 211 9.27 -0.06 -2.64
N GLY A 212 10.53 -0.44 -2.85
CA GLY A 212 11.27 -0.17 -4.09
C GLY A 212 11.87 1.23 -4.19
N ALA A 213 11.66 2.12 -3.21
CA ALA A 213 12.42 3.36 -3.07
C ALA A 213 13.78 3.11 -2.38
N GLN A 214 14.66 4.11 -2.37
CA GLN A 214 15.94 4.04 -1.66
C GLN A 214 15.73 3.86 -0.15
N SER A 215 16.66 3.17 0.53
CA SER A 215 16.60 2.94 1.97
C SER A 215 16.67 4.23 2.79
N SER A 216 17.33 5.26 2.26
CA SER A 216 17.37 6.63 2.81
C SER A 216 16.08 7.42 2.60
N GLY A 217 15.11 6.87 1.87
CA GLY A 217 13.87 7.53 1.44
C GLY A 217 14.00 8.21 0.07
N ALA A 218 12.87 8.69 -0.44
CA ALA A 218 12.76 9.38 -1.73
C ALA A 218 11.97 10.69 -1.56
N ALA A 219 12.24 11.68 -2.43
CA ALA A 219 11.57 12.96 -2.36
C ALA A 219 10.18 12.92 -3.02
N LEU A 220 9.16 13.46 -2.35
CA LEU A 220 7.83 13.66 -2.95
C LEU A 220 7.81 14.86 -3.90
N ILE A 221 8.53 15.93 -3.52
CA ILE A 221 8.70 17.16 -4.30
C ILE A 221 10.19 17.43 -4.38
N SER A 222 10.74 17.55 -5.60
CA SER A 222 12.16 17.86 -5.81
C SER A 222 12.40 18.42 -7.21
N PHE A 223 13.33 19.36 -7.30
CA PHE A 223 13.78 19.99 -8.56
C PHE A 223 15.31 20.04 -8.53
N ASN A 224 15.96 18.97 -9.01
CA ASN A 224 17.41 18.77 -8.82
C ASN A 224 18.24 18.94 -10.10
N ALA A 225 17.69 19.54 -11.16
CA ALA A 225 18.39 19.78 -12.43
C ALA A 225 17.88 21.05 -13.11
N PRO A 226 18.70 21.74 -13.93
CA PRO A 226 18.31 22.98 -14.61
C PRO A 226 17.05 22.85 -15.47
N ALA A 227 16.80 21.68 -16.05
CA ALA A 227 15.60 21.39 -16.83
C ALA A 227 14.29 21.48 -16.02
N PHE A 228 14.37 21.48 -14.68
CA PHE A 228 13.23 21.63 -13.78
C PHE A 228 13.07 23.07 -13.27
N ASN A 229 14.01 23.97 -13.58
CA ASN A 229 13.93 25.38 -13.18
C ASN A 229 12.87 26.10 -14.02
N SER A 230 12.08 26.96 -13.40
CA SER A 230 11.00 27.69 -14.04
C SER A 230 10.92 29.11 -13.50
N TYR A 231 10.61 30.10 -14.36
CA TYR A 231 10.47 31.51 -13.97
C TYR A 231 11.67 32.07 -13.17
N GLY A 232 12.89 31.64 -13.50
CA GLY A 232 14.12 32.07 -12.80
C GLY A 232 14.29 31.47 -11.40
N LYS A 233 13.45 30.50 -11.01
CA LYS A 233 13.51 29.82 -9.72
C LYS A 233 14.22 28.48 -9.85
N GLU A 234 15.03 28.18 -8.86
CA GLU A 234 15.78 26.92 -8.75
C GLU A 234 15.25 26.09 -7.59
N GLN A 235 15.54 24.78 -7.59
CA GLN A 235 15.16 23.88 -6.49
C GLN A 235 13.65 23.98 -6.16
N SER A 236 13.26 23.75 -4.90
CA SER A 236 11.86 23.72 -4.49
C SER A 236 11.20 25.11 -4.48
N TYR A 237 11.94 26.19 -4.72
CA TYR A 237 11.35 27.52 -4.92
C TYR A 237 10.40 27.57 -6.12
N ASN A 238 10.52 26.63 -7.07
CA ASN A 238 9.56 26.43 -8.17
C ASN A 238 8.13 26.09 -7.68
N ALA A 239 8.02 25.45 -6.52
CA ALA A 239 6.75 25.12 -5.87
C ALA A 239 6.85 25.50 -4.38
N PRO A 240 6.75 26.81 -4.04
CA PRO A 240 7.12 27.30 -2.73
C PRO A 240 6.25 26.70 -1.62
N VAL A 241 6.86 25.90 -0.76
CA VAL A 241 6.27 25.35 0.46
C VAL A 241 7.05 25.89 1.66
N GLY A 242 6.33 26.46 2.62
CA GLY A 242 6.95 27.02 3.82
C GLY A 242 7.57 25.94 4.69
N LYS A 243 8.64 26.26 5.43
CA LYS A 243 9.36 25.29 6.29
C LYS A 243 8.44 24.51 7.23
N TYR A 244 7.44 25.16 7.84
CA TYR A 244 6.47 24.45 8.69
C TYR A 244 5.61 23.46 7.90
N ALA A 245 5.04 23.88 6.77
CA ALA A 245 4.20 23.00 5.96
C ALA A 245 4.98 21.81 5.41
N GLU A 246 6.23 22.04 4.99
CA GLU A 246 7.16 21.02 4.53
C GLU A 246 7.45 19.99 5.63
N PHE A 247 7.81 20.46 6.83
CA PHE A 247 7.99 19.62 8.01
C PHE A 247 6.74 18.80 8.34
N ALA A 248 5.58 19.47 8.38
CA ALA A 248 4.31 18.87 8.80
C ALA A 248 3.87 17.76 7.84
N TYR A 249 3.83 18.02 6.53
CA TYR A 249 3.35 17.02 5.58
C TYR A 249 4.30 15.82 5.50
N THR A 250 5.62 16.03 5.57
CA THR A 250 6.60 14.95 5.51
C THR A 250 6.57 14.09 6.78
N THR A 251 6.35 14.71 7.94
CA THR A 251 6.20 14.01 9.21
C THR A 251 4.94 13.15 9.23
N ALA A 252 3.77 13.70 8.86
CA ALA A 252 2.52 12.94 8.77
C ALA A 252 2.62 11.76 7.79
N LEU A 253 3.19 11.99 6.60
CA LEU A 253 3.29 10.93 5.60
C LEU A 253 4.25 9.81 6.04
N ASN A 254 5.38 10.15 6.67
CA ASN A 254 6.30 9.16 7.22
C ASN A 254 5.68 8.38 8.38
N TYR A 255 4.89 9.04 9.24
CA TYR A 255 4.13 8.40 10.30
C TYR A 255 3.14 7.38 9.71
N LEU A 256 2.32 7.77 8.75
CA LEU A 256 1.37 6.86 8.12
C LEU A 256 2.07 5.67 7.44
N LEU A 257 3.21 5.89 6.77
CA LEU A 257 3.99 4.84 6.10
C LEU A 257 4.74 3.90 7.05
N SER A 258 4.97 4.30 8.32
CA SER A 258 5.60 3.42 9.30
C SER A 258 4.61 2.45 9.95
N HIS A 259 3.31 2.74 9.88
CA HIS A 259 2.24 1.91 10.45
C HIS A 259 1.66 1.02 9.35
N ARG A 260 1.78 -0.30 9.51
CA ARG A 260 1.43 -1.26 8.45
C ARG A 260 -0.08 -1.37 8.26
N GLU A 261 -0.84 -1.15 9.33
CA GLU A 261 -2.28 -1.12 9.42
C GLU A 261 -2.90 0.01 8.57
N TYR A 262 -2.20 1.13 8.38
CA TYR A 262 -2.67 2.28 7.59
C TYR A 262 -2.23 2.22 6.13
N THR A 263 -1.64 1.09 5.73
CA THR A 263 -1.10 0.92 4.38
C THR A 263 -1.38 -0.44 3.80
N PHE A 264 -1.47 -0.51 2.47
CA PHE A 264 -1.38 -1.78 1.79
C PHE A 264 -0.75 -1.63 0.40
N GLN A 265 0.02 -2.63 0.00
CA GLN A 265 0.63 -2.68 -1.32
C GLN A 265 -0.37 -3.17 -2.40
N ILE A 266 -0.36 -2.50 -3.56
CA ILE A 266 -0.99 -2.93 -4.80
C ILE A 266 0.04 -2.82 -5.93
N GLY A 267 0.38 -3.96 -6.56
CA GLY A 267 1.44 -4.00 -7.55
C GLY A 267 2.77 -3.54 -6.93
N ASN A 268 3.42 -2.55 -7.53
CA ASN A 268 4.60 -1.90 -6.97
C ASN A 268 4.30 -0.59 -6.20
N SER A 269 3.03 -0.26 -6.00
CA SER A 269 2.60 0.97 -5.35
C SER A 269 2.17 0.67 -3.91
N ILE A 270 2.42 1.60 -3.00
CA ILE A 270 1.86 1.58 -1.65
C ILE A 270 0.66 2.53 -1.60
N VAL A 271 -0.43 2.06 -1.01
CA VAL A 271 -1.61 2.86 -0.72
C VAL A 271 -1.58 3.21 0.75
N VAL A 272 -1.75 4.49 1.05
CA VAL A 272 -1.83 5.06 2.39
C VAL A 272 -3.18 5.73 2.52
N PHE A 273 -3.82 5.62 3.68
CA PHE A 273 -5.16 6.17 3.89
C PHE A 273 -5.34 6.65 5.32
N TRP A 274 -6.13 7.72 5.49
CA TRP A 274 -6.40 8.32 6.80
C TRP A 274 -7.70 9.13 6.82
N ALA A 275 -8.29 9.27 8.01
CA ALA A 275 -9.41 10.16 8.25
C ALA A 275 -8.92 11.59 8.59
N GLU A 276 -9.67 12.62 8.17
CA GLU A 276 -9.39 14.01 8.58
C GLU A 276 -9.44 14.18 10.11
N SER A 277 -10.23 13.39 10.84
CA SER A 277 -10.34 13.48 12.30
C SER A 277 -9.13 12.90 13.04
N GLY A 278 -8.37 11.99 12.42
CA GLY A 278 -7.27 11.26 13.08
C GLY A 278 -7.70 9.93 13.72
N GLU A 279 -9.00 9.65 13.77
CA GLU A 279 -9.56 8.40 14.32
C GLU A 279 -9.16 7.17 13.47
N GLU A 280 -8.64 6.15 14.15
CA GLU A 280 -8.02 4.99 13.53
C GLU A 280 -9.05 3.95 13.06
N GLU A 281 -10.24 3.94 13.67
CA GLU A 281 -11.34 3.02 13.38
C GLU A 281 -11.81 3.13 11.92
N TYR A 282 -11.77 4.33 11.34
CA TYR A 282 -12.07 4.53 9.91
C TYR A 282 -11.07 3.81 9.02
N GLN A 283 -9.80 3.79 9.43
CA GLN A 283 -8.71 3.17 8.67
C GLN A 283 -8.84 1.64 8.73
N ASP A 284 -9.16 1.09 9.89
CA ASP A 284 -9.38 -0.35 10.07
C ASP A 284 -10.53 -0.86 9.22
N ILE A 285 -11.70 -0.19 9.28
CA ILE A 285 -12.87 -0.56 8.48
C ILE A 285 -12.58 -0.40 6.98
N PHE A 286 -11.88 0.66 6.57
CA PHE A 286 -11.50 0.82 5.17
C PHE A 286 -10.60 -0.32 4.71
N SER A 287 -9.54 -0.62 5.46
CA SER A 287 -8.56 -1.67 5.16
C SER A 287 -9.26 -3.02 5.02
N PHE A 288 -10.11 -3.35 5.98
CA PHE A 288 -10.91 -4.55 6.00
C PHE A 288 -11.90 -4.61 4.82
N SER A 289 -12.59 -3.51 4.51
CA SER A 289 -13.57 -3.43 3.41
C SER A 289 -12.99 -3.62 2.01
N ILE A 290 -11.73 -3.21 1.78
CA ILE A 290 -11.11 -3.29 0.45
C ILE A 290 -10.29 -4.58 0.27
N THR A 291 -9.73 -5.10 1.36
CA THR A 291 -8.92 -6.33 1.33
C THR A 291 -9.75 -7.60 1.47
N ALA A 292 -10.90 -7.53 2.16
CA ALA A 292 -11.81 -8.64 2.39
C ALA A 292 -11.11 -9.93 2.86
N PRO A 293 -10.46 -9.92 4.04
CA PRO A 293 -9.85 -11.10 4.60
C PRO A 293 -10.93 -12.13 4.96
N THR A 294 -10.58 -13.41 4.84
CA THR A 294 -11.54 -14.52 4.90
C THR A 294 -12.12 -14.80 6.28
N ASP A 295 -11.40 -14.43 7.33
CA ASP A 295 -11.79 -14.60 8.73
C ASP A 295 -12.95 -13.68 9.16
N ASN A 296 -13.14 -12.55 8.48
CA ASN A 296 -14.09 -11.53 8.90
C ASN A 296 -15.25 -11.31 7.91
N GLU A 297 -15.45 -12.16 6.89
CA GLU A 297 -16.46 -11.91 5.83
C GLU A 297 -17.90 -11.66 6.33
N GLU A 298 -18.31 -12.22 7.47
CA GLU A 298 -19.61 -11.94 8.09
C GLU A 298 -19.74 -10.49 8.56
N GLU A 299 -18.69 -9.91 9.13
CA GLU A 299 -18.66 -8.49 9.51
C GLU A 299 -18.80 -7.59 8.28
N LEU A 300 -18.19 -7.94 7.14
CA LEU A 300 -18.38 -7.20 5.88
C LEU A 300 -19.83 -7.25 5.41
N LYS A 301 -20.49 -8.42 5.50
CA LYS A 301 -21.90 -8.55 5.14
C LYS A 301 -22.77 -7.65 6.00
N VAL A 302 -22.53 -7.67 7.31
CA VAL A 302 -23.27 -6.82 8.26
C VAL A 302 -23.04 -5.34 7.95
N LEU A 303 -21.79 -4.93 7.72
CA LEU A 303 -21.42 -3.58 7.33
C LEU A 303 -22.15 -3.12 6.07
N PHE A 304 -22.09 -3.89 4.98
CA PHE A 304 -22.74 -3.54 3.72
C PHE A 304 -24.27 -3.59 3.80
N ARG A 305 -24.85 -4.49 4.59
CA ARG A 305 -26.30 -4.51 4.84
C ARG A 305 -26.74 -3.25 5.58
N ASN A 306 -26.03 -2.87 6.65
CA ASN A 306 -26.34 -1.69 7.43
C ASN A 306 -26.25 -0.41 6.59
N LEU A 307 -25.23 -0.32 5.73
CA LEU A 307 -25.07 0.77 4.76
C LEU A 307 -26.26 0.88 3.80
N ARG A 308 -26.75 -0.24 3.25
CA ARG A 308 -27.91 -0.25 2.33
C ARG A 308 -29.21 0.17 3.01
N GLU A 309 -29.37 -0.17 4.28
CA GLU A 309 -30.54 0.20 5.08
C GLU A 309 -30.48 1.64 5.59
N GLN A 310 -29.46 2.43 5.20
CA GLN A 310 -29.18 3.78 5.72
C GLN A 310 -29.12 3.84 7.24
N LYS A 311 -28.84 2.71 7.88
CA LYS A 311 -28.54 2.68 9.31
C LYS A 311 -27.15 3.27 9.49
N ARG A 312 -26.92 3.96 10.61
CA ARG A 312 -25.57 4.41 10.99
C ARG A 312 -24.63 3.19 10.92
N ILE A 313 -23.39 3.40 10.49
CA ILE A 313 -22.36 2.37 10.53
C ILE A 313 -22.10 2.09 12.01
N GLN A 314 -22.83 1.10 12.55
CA GLN A 314 -22.61 0.58 13.88
C GLN A 314 -21.64 -0.59 13.71
N THR A 315 -20.40 -0.37 14.11
CA THR A 315 -19.55 -1.47 14.59
C THR A 315 -19.93 -1.78 16.03
N ASP A 316 -19.48 -2.91 16.56
CA ASP A 316 -19.81 -3.36 17.93
C ASP A 316 -19.44 -2.34 19.02
N THR A 317 -18.70 -1.28 18.70
CA THR A 317 -18.17 -0.30 19.67
C THR A 317 -18.29 1.19 19.32
N LEU A 318 -18.58 1.63 18.08
CA LEU A 318 -18.68 3.09 17.77
C LEU A 318 -19.73 3.47 16.70
N ASN A 319 -20.29 4.67 16.87
CA ASN A 319 -21.08 5.37 15.84
C ASN A 319 -20.12 6.20 14.98
N LEU A 320 -19.69 5.67 13.84
CA LEU A 320 -18.84 6.42 12.91
C LEU A 320 -19.68 7.37 12.05
N ASP A 321 -19.15 8.57 11.81
CA ASP A 321 -19.78 9.58 10.97
C ASP A 321 -19.56 9.23 9.49
N PRO A 322 -20.61 8.91 8.71
CA PRO A 322 -20.48 8.64 7.29
C PRO A 322 -19.94 9.84 6.49
N ASP A 323 -20.12 11.07 6.99
CA ASP A 323 -19.68 12.30 6.33
C ASP A 323 -18.22 12.67 6.64
N GLN A 324 -17.56 11.92 7.53
CA GLN A 324 -16.14 12.07 7.84
C GLN A 324 -15.31 12.02 6.54
N LYS A 325 -14.50 13.07 6.31
CA LYS A 325 -13.60 13.09 5.16
C LYS A 325 -12.51 12.05 5.32
N PHE A 326 -12.33 11.27 4.28
CA PHE A 326 -11.34 10.21 4.21
C PHE A 326 -10.46 10.38 2.98
N TYR A 327 -9.17 10.17 3.17
CA TYR A 327 -8.12 10.42 2.19
C TYR A 327 -7.41 9.13 1.83
N ILE A 328 -7.12 8.94 0.55
CA ILE A 328 -6.41 7.76 0.03
C ILE A 328 -5.36 8.25 -0.97
N LEU A 329 -4.10 7.90 -0.72
CA LEU A 329 -2.94 8.30 -1.51
C LEU A 329 -2.19 7.05 -1.99
N ALA A 330 -2.01 6.92 -3.31
CA ALA A 330 -1.23 5.85 -3.90
C ALA A 330 0.12 6.37 -4.40
N LEU A 331 1.21 5.85 -3.85
CA LEU A 331 2.59 6.23 -4.15
C LEU A 331 3.33 5.08 -4.83
N ALA A 332 4.06 5.38 -5.90
CA ALA A 332 4.95 4.44 -6.56
C ALA A 332 6.41 4.93 -6.49
N PRO A 333 7.38 4.02 -6.36
CA PRO A 333 8.78 4.39 -6.41
C PRO A 333 9.19 4.83 -7.83
N ASN A 334 10.06 5.83 -7.92
CA ASN A 334 10.72 6.25 -9.15
C ASN A 334 12.16 6.72 -8.86
N ALA A 335 13.05 5.75 -8.63
CA ALA A 335 14.43 5.99 -8.19
C ALA A 335 14.50 6.90 -6.95
N ALA A 336 15.01 8.12 -7.09
CA ALA A 336 15.14 9.10 -6.01
C ALA A 336 13.84 9.89 -5.73
N ARG A 337 12.77 9.68 -6.50
CA ARG A 337 11.50 10.40 -6.40
C ARG A 337 10.32 9.46 -6.18
N LEU A 338 9.27 9.99 -5.58
CA LEU A 338 7.98 9.31 -5.48
C LEU A 338 7.02 9.85 -6.54
N SER A 339 6.33 8.93 -7.20
CA SER A 339 5.26 9.25 -8.15
C SER A 339 3.91 9.06 -7.49
N VAL A 340 3.09 10.11 -7.46
CA VAL A 340 1.68 10.02 -7.04
C VAL A 340 0.89 9.38 -8.17
N ARG A 341 0.39 8.15 -7.96
CA ARG A 341 -0.48 7.45 -8.93
C ARG A 341 -1.88 8.05 -8.94
N PHE A 342 -2.43 8.26 -7.76
CA PHE A 342 -3.64 9.03 -7.55
C PHE A 342 -3.71 9.53 -6.10
N PHE A 343 -4.52 10.56 -5.90
CA PHE A 343 -5.02 10.98 -4.60
C PHE A 343 -6.53 11.07 -4.69
N TYR A 344 -7.22 10.46 -3.73
CA TYR A 344 -8.67 10.40 -3.68
C TYR A 344 -9.16 10.89 -2.32
N GLN A 345 -10.21 11.71 -2.35
CA GLN A 345 -10.84 12.30 -1.19
C GLN A 345 -12.34 12.19 -1.37
N ASN A 346 -13.04 11.69 -0.35
CA ASN A 346 -14.50 11.70 -0.29
C ASN A 346 -14.99 11.55 1.16
N SER A 347 -16.31 11.53 1.36
CA SER A 347 -16.88 11.06 2.62
C SER A 347 -16.69 9.56 2.76
N PHE A 348 -16.49 9.11 4.00
CA PHE A 348 -16.24 7.72 4.33
C PHE A 348 -17.39 6.80 3.90
N GLY A 349 -18.63 7.19 4.19
CA GLY A 349 -19.83 6.44 3.80
C GLY A 349 -19.93 6.24 2.29
N ASN A 350 -19.61 7.26 1.49
CA ASN A 350 -19.64 7.13 0.02
C ASN A 350 -18.53 6.21 -0.51
N ILE A 351 -17.37 6.16 0.14
CA ILE A 351 -16.31 5.19 -0.21
C ILE A 351 -16.80 3.77 0.02
N LEU A 352 -17.39 3.49 1.19
CA LEU A 352 -17.89 2.16 1.52
C LEU A 352 -19.06 1.73 0.62
N ASP A 353 -19.98 2.65 0.30
CA ASP A 353 -21.05 2.40 -0.67
C ASP A 353 -20.50 2.06 -2.07
N ASN A 354 -19.47 2.77 -2.53
CA ASN A 354 -18.82 2.46 -3.81
C ASN A 354 -18.13 1.09 -3.81
N ILE A 355 -17.50 0.70 -2.70
CA ILE A 355 -16.93 -0.64 -2.49
C ILE A 355 -18.04 -1.70 -2.51
N SER A 356 -19.15 -1.48 -1.80
CA SER A 356 -20.31 -2.39 -1.82
C SER A 356 -20.85 -2.61 -3.23
N LYS A 357 -21.04 -1.52 -3.99
CA LYS A 357 -21.45 -1.57 -5.40
C LYS A 357 -20.44 -2.31 -6.28
N HIS A 358 -19.14 -2.24 -5.97
CA HIS A 358 -18.14 -3.04 -6.66
C HIS A 358 -18.35 -4.54 -6.38
N TYR A 359 -18.52 -4.93 -5.12
CA TYR A 359 -18.78 -6.32 -4.75
C TYR A 359 -20.03 -6.88 -5.41
N ASP A 360 -21.14 -6.13 -5.46
CA ASP A 360 -22.35 -6.54 -6.17
C ASP A 360 -22.12 -6.79 -7.66
N ARG A 361 -21.29 -5.95 -8.30
CA ARG A 361 -20.99 -6.06 -9.73
C ARG A 361 -20.13 -7.27 -10.05
N ILE A 362 -19.17 -7.61 -9.20
CA ILE A 362 -18.29 -8.78 -9.43
C ILE A 362 -18.93 -10.09 -8.96
N ASN A 363 -19.92 -10.03 -8.05
CA ASN A 363 -20.55 -11.21 -7.48
C ASN A 363 -21.13 -12.10 -8.59
N ILE A 364 -20.84 -13.40 -8.57
CA ILE A 364 -21.24 -14.36 -9.59
C ILE A 364 -21.20 -15.75 -8.97
N ILE A 365 -21.98 -16.69 -9.51
CA ILE A 365 -22.08 -18.07 -9.03
C ILE A 365 -20.69 -18.66 -8.79
N ARG A 366 -20.46 -19.14 -7.56
CA ARG A 366 -19.19 -19.68 -7.11
C ARG A 366 -19.11 -21.19 -7.39
N PRO A 367 -17.90 -21.74 -7.66
CA PRO A 367 -17.68 -23.17 -7.56
C PRO A 367 -17.96 -23.65 -6.13
N ALA A 368 -18.39 -24.90 -5.97
CA ALA A 368 -18.78 -25.45 -4.67
C ALA A 368 -17.64 -25.51 -3.63
N TRP A 369 -16.38 -25.47 -4.07
CA TRP A 369 -15.18 -25.47 -3.22
C TRP A 369 -14.67 -24.07 -2.87
N GLU A 370 -15.27 -23.02 -3.44
CA GLU A 370 -14.87 -21.64 -3.13
C GLU A 370 -15.63 -21.19 -1.88
N GLU A 371 -14.89 -21.08 -0.78
CA GLU A 371 -15.41 -20.69 0.53
C GLU A 371 -15.53 -19.17 0.65
N ARG A 372 -14.71 -18.42 -0.09
CA ARG A 372 -14.69 -16.96 -0.05
C ARG A 372 -15.98 -16.37 -0.61
N GLU A 373 -16.48 -15.36 0.07
CA GLU A 373 -17.64 -14.60 -0.35
C GLU A 373 -17.28 -13.36 -1.14
N TYR A 374 -16.18 -12.71 -0.76
CA TYR A 374 -15.71 -11.48 -1.36
C TYR A 374 -14.35 -11.67 -2.02
N LEU A 375 -14.18 -11.05 -3.19
CA LEU A 375 -12.91 -11.03 -3.89
C LEU A 375 -12.23 -9.68 -3.65
N GLY A 376 -11.38 -9.61 -2.62
CA GLY A 376 -10.62 -8.40 -2.28
C GLY A 376 -9.81 -7.84 -3.46
N ILE A 377 -9.48 -6.55 -3.40
CA ILE A 377 -8.82 -5.86 -4.53
C ILE A 377 -7.51 -6.54 -4.98
N ARG A 378 -6.76 -7.11 -4.04
CA ARG A 378 -5.51 -7.84 -4.33
C ARG A 378 -5.79 -9.12 -5.09
N ASP A 379 -6.72 -9.93 -4.62
CA ASP A 379 -7.11 -11.20 -5.25
C ASP A 379 -7.70 -10.98 -6.64
N LEU A 380 -8.55 -9.95 -6.79
CA LEU A 380 -9.05 -9.50 -8.08
C LEU A 380 -7.91 -9.19 -9.05
N LEU A 381 -6.89 -8.46 -8.61
CA LEU A 381 -5.73 -8.13 -9.46
C LEU A 381 -4.85 -9.34 -9.74
N TYR A 382 -4.75 -10.32 -8.83
CA TYR A 382 -4.03 -11.57 -9.04
C TYR A 382 -4.65 -12.44 -10.13
N GLU A 383 -5.93 -12.27 -10.47
CA GLU A 383 -6.54 -12.97 -11.60
C GLU A 383 -5.98 -12.56 -12.96
N THR A 384 -5.28 -11.41 -13.02
CA THR A 384 -4.63 -10.90 -14.25
C THR A 384 -3.21 -11.44 -14.45
N VAL A 385 -2.58 -12.00 -13.40
CA VAL A 385 -1.17 -12.42 -13.44
C VAL A 385 -1.02 -13.91 -13.78
N ASN A 386 0.17 -14.28 -14.26
CA ASN A 386 0.51 -15.68 -14.45
C ASN A 386 0.82 -16.34 -13.10
N GLN A 387 -0.05 -17.24 -12.64
CA GLN A 387 0.15 -17.92 -11.36
C GLN A 387 1.36 -18.85 -11.32
N LYS A 388 1.92 -19.22 -12.48
CA LYS A 388 3.15 -20.01 -12.61
C LYS A 388 4.43 -19.16 -12.64
N SER A 389 4.31 -17.83 -12.69
CA SER A 389 5.47 -16.93 -12.71
C SER A 389 6.09 -16.79 -11.32
N LYS A 390 7.41 -16.57 -11.28
CA LYS A 390 8.11 -16.14 -10.05
C LYS A 390 7.72 -14.73 -9.65
N ASP A 391 7.58 -13.84 -10.63
CA ASP A 391 7.05 -12.50 -10.43
C ASP A 391 5.53 -12.50 -10.66
N LYS A 392 4.79 -12.31 -9.58
CA LYS A 392 3.31 -12.25 -9.57
C LYS A 392 2.79 -10.82 -9.41
N THR A 393 3.60 -9.81 -9.72
CA THR A 393 3.22 -8.40 -9.58
C THR A 393 2.22 -8.01 -10.67
N PRO A 394 1.00 -7.55 -10.32
CA PRO A 394 0.08 -6.98 -11.32
C PRO A 394 0.66 -5.74 -11.98
N ILE A 395 0.22 -5.44 -13.21
CA ILE A 395 0.68 -4.26 -13.95
C ILE A 395 0.44 -3.00 -13.12
N PRO A 396 1.48 -2.24 -12.72
CA PRO A 396 1.39 -1.16 -11.74
C PRO A 396 0.27 -0.14 -11.96
N ASN A 397 0.19 0.43 -13.17
CA ASN A 397 -0.78 1.49 -13.45
C ASN A 397 -2.21 0.96 -13.53
N MET A 398 -2.41 -0.25 -14.08
CA MET A 398 -3.70 -0.92 -14.09
C MET A 398 -4.18 -1.18 -12.67
N ALA A 399 -3.28 -1.61 -11.80
CA ALA A 399 -3.59 -1.95 -10.42
C ALA A 399 -4.07 -0.72 -9.63
N ALA A 400 -3.32 0.40 -9.70
CA ALA A 400 -3.72 1.66 -9.06
C ALA A 400 -5.03 2.24 -9.63
N MET A 401 -5.20 2.24 -10.96
CA MET A 401 -6.40 2.77 -11.61
C MET A 401 -7.63 1.88 -11.37
N THR A 402 -7.45 0.58 -11.16
CA THR A 402 -8.55 -0.32 -10.78
C THR A 402 -9.06 0.02 -9.40
N LEU A 403 -8.17 0.18 -8.42
CA LEU A 403 -8.55 0.63 -7.08
C LEU A 403 -9.27 1.99 -7.16
N GLN A 404 -8.71 2.96 -7.89
CA GLN A 404 -9.35 4.27 -8.03
C GLN A 404 -10.76 4.17 -8.66
N ALA A 405 -10.96 3.29 -9.64
CA ALA A 405 -12.25 3.06 -10.27
C ALA A 405 -13.27 2.45 -9.28
N VAL A 406 -12.83 1.55 -8.40
CA VAL A 406 -13.64 1.01 -7.30
C VAL A 406 -14.04 2.12 -6.34
N LEU A 407 -13.07 2.86 -5.80
CA LEU A 407 -13.28 3.92 -4.81
C LEU A 407 -14.21 5.03 -5.33
N ALA A 408 -14.09 5.39 -6.60
CA ALA A 408 -14.88 6.46 -7.22
C ALA A 408 -16.15 5.96 -7.93
N ASN A 409 -16.40 4.65 -7.93
CA ASN A 409 -17.47 4.00 -8.70
C ASN A 409 -17.49 4.45 -10.19
N ARG A 410 -16.31 4.54 -10.81
CA ARG A 410 -16.13 4.97 -12.21
C ARG A 410 -15.94 3.77 -13.13
N ARG A 411 -15.73 4.04 -14.43
CA ARG A 411 -15.34 3.00 -15.40
C ARG A 411 -14.01 2.37 -14.97
N TYR A 412 -13.94 1.05 -15.02
CA TYR A 412 -12.68 0.32 -14.82
C TYR A 412 -11.70 0.64 -15.93
N PRO A 413 -10.37 0.60 -15.68
CA PRO A 413 -9.39 0.78 -16.73
C PRO A 413 -9.50 -0.34 -17.76
N ALA A 414 -9.44 0.00 -19.06
CA ALA A 414 -9.52 -0.99 -20.15
C ALA A 414 -8.46 -2.09 -20.03
N SER A 415 -7.31 -1.77 -19.44
CA SER A 415 -6.24 -2.72 -19.16
C SER A 415 -6.65 -3.85 -18.21
N LEU A 416 -7.54 -3.63 -17.25
CA LEU A 416 -8.04 -4.71 -16.38
C LEU A 416 -8.72 -5.80 -17.21
N TYR A 417 -9.60 -5.38 -18.11
CA TYR A 417 -10.37 -6.28 -18.96
C TYR A 417 -9.47 -6.97 -20.00
N THR A 418 -8.64 -6.22 -20.71
CA THR A 418 -7.77 -6.81 -21.75
C THR A 418 -6.78 -7.80 -21.17
N ASN A 419 -6.17 -7.51 -20.00
CA ASN A 419 -5.24 -8.44 -19.35
C ASN A 419 -5.94 -9.69 -18.84
N THR A 420 -7.17 -9.57 -18.33
CA THR A 420 -7.99 -10.72 -17.92
C THR A 420 -8.28 -11.64 -19.11
N ILE A 421 -8.72 -11.09 -20.24
CA ILE A 421 -8.98 -11.87 -21.47
C ILE A 421 -7.68 -12.50 -22.01
N ILE A 422 -6.57 -11.76 -22.03
CA ILE A 422 -5.25 -12.31 -22.43
C ILE A 422 -4.86 -13.48 -21.53
N ARG A 423 -5.09 -13.37 -20.22
CA ARG A 423 -4.78 -14.44 -19.27
C ARG A 423 -5.61 -15.69 -19.51
N ILE A 424 -6.93 -15.55 -19.72
CA ILE A 424 -7.83 -16.65 -20.10
C ILE A 424 -7.30 -17.36 -21.36
N ARG A 425 -6.91 -16.59 -22.38
CA ARG A 425 -6.39 -17.16 -23.63
C ARG A 425 -5.05 -17.87 -23.47
N ALA A 426 -4.15 -17.29 -22.68
CA ALA A 426 -2.84 -17.86 -22.38
C ALA A 426 -2.96 -19.15 -21.54
N GLU A 427 -4.04 -19.28 -20.76
CA GLU A 427 -4.35 -20.46 -19.96
C GLU A 427 -5.46 -21.30 -20.59
N GLN A 428 -5.52 -21.34 -21.93
CA GLN A 428 -6.33 -22.32 -22.66
C GLN A 428 -7.83 -22.28 -22.31
N GLY A 429 -8.39 -21.10 -22.10
CA GLY A 429 -9.80 -20.93 -21.75
C GLY A 429 -10.12 -21.19 -20.28
N ASN A 430 -9.10 -21.19 -19.40
CA ASN A 430 -9.33 -21.29 -17.96
C ASN A 430 -9.97 -20.01 -17.41
N ILE A 431 -11.26 -20.09 -17.09
CA ILE A 431 -12.04 -19.00 -16.51
C ILE A 431 -12.32 -19.32 -15.06
N THR A 432 -11.59 -18.67 -14.16
CA THR A 432 -11.79 -18.73 -12.71
C THR A 432 -13.01 -17.92 -12.30
N TRP A 433 -13.47 -18.11 -11.06
CA TRP A 433 -14.52 -17.28 -10.45
C TRP A 433 -14.17 -15.80 -10.50
N GLY A 434 -12.94 -15.42 -10.11
CA GLY A 434 -12.53 -14.03 -10.14
C GLY A 434 -12.42 -13.44 -11.54
N ARG A 435 -11.94 -14.20 -12.54
CA ARG A 435 -11.94 -13.73 -13.94
C ARG A 435 -13.35 -13.51 -14.48
N ALA A 436 -14.28 -14.40 -14.17
CA ALA A 436 -15.69 -14.24 -14.54
C ALA A 436 -16.29 -12.99 -13.86
N GLY A 437 -16.00 -12.77 -12.58
CA GLY A 437 -16.41 -11.57 -11.85
C GLY A 437 -15.86 -10.26 -12.44
N ILE A 438 -14.58 -10.23 -12.83
CA ILE A 438 -13.96 -9.08 -13.50
C ILE A 438 -14.65 -8.79 -14.84
N ILE A 439 -14.88 -9.82 -15.66
CA ILE A 439 -15.55 -9.67 -16.95
C ILE A 439 -16.97 -9.13 -16.75
N LYS A 440 -17.75 -9.74 -15.85
CA LYS A 440 -19.10 -9.28 -15.52
C LYS A 440 -19.11 -7.82 -15.10
N ALA A 441 -18.28 -7.44 -14.12
CA ALA A 441 -18.24 -6.08 -13.61
C ALA A 441 -17.83 -5.07 -14.70
N TYR A 442 -16.87 -5.42 -15.56
CA TYR A 442 -16.47 -4.55 -16.68
C TYR A 442 -17.59 -4.39 -17.71
N LEU A 443 -18.27 -5.47 -18.10
CA LEU A 443 -19.37 -5.42 -19.06
C LEU A 443 -20.52 -4.54 -18.54
N ILE A 444 -20.89 -4.69 -17.26
CA ILE A 444 -21.92 -3.86 -16.62
C ILE A 444 -21.48 -2.40 -16.55
N GLN A 445 -20.32 -2.11 -15.97
CA GLN A 445 -19.91 -0.75 -15.65
C GLN A 445 -19.45 0.06 -16.88
N ASN A 446 -18.68 -0.56 -17.78
CA ASN A 446 -18.05 0.15 -18.90
C ASN A 446 -18.90 0.09 -20.16
N TYR A 447 -19.56 -1.05 -20.44
CA TYR A 447 -20.37 -1.23 -21.65
C TYR A 447 -21.87 -1.12 -21.41
N LYS A 448 -22.32 -0.88 -20.17
CA LYS A 448 -23.75 -0.82 -19.81
C LYS A 448 -24.51 -2.08 -20.23
N TRP A 449 -23.82 -3.22 -20.22
CA TRP A 449 -24.40 -4.49 -20.64
C TRP A 449 -25.43 -4.93 -19.62
N LYS A 450 -26.71 -4.90 -20.03
CA LYS A 450 -27.87 -5.41 -19.30
C LYS A 450 -27.99 -4.85 -17.89
N GLU A 451 -27.90 -3.53 -17.80
CA GLU A 451 -28.10 -2.74 -16.58
C GLU A 451 -29.43 -3.13 -15.91
N GLY A 452 -29.38 -3.67 -14.69
CA GLY A 452 -30.56 -4.15 -13.92
C GLY A 452 -30.69 -5.68 -13.77
N ASP A 453 -30.09 -6.46 -14.67
CA ASP A 453 -30.03 -7.92 -14.53
C ASP A 453 -28.76 -8.31 -13.73
N THR A 454 -28.91 -9.09 -12.66
CA THR A 454 -27.77 -9.44 -11.80
C THR A 454 -26.86 -10.52 -12.41
N TYR A 455 -27.26 -11.22 -13.49
CA TYR A 455 -26.51 -12.32 -14.16
C TYR A 455 -25.69 -13.17 -13.19
N MET A 456 -26.30 -13.53 -12.06
CA MET A 456 -25.63 -14.26 -10.99
C MET A 456 -25.29 -15.69 -11.42
N ALA A 457 -26.14 -16.31 -12.23
CA ALA A 457 -26.01 -17.68 -12.66
C ALA A 457 -26.49 -17.86 -14.11
N LEU A 458 -26.58 -19.12 -14.55
CA LEU A 458 -27.02 -19.47 -15.90
C LEU A 458 -28.41 -18.90 -16.22
N ASN A 459 -28.46 -17.90 -17.10
CA ASN A 459 -29.70 -17.45 -17.70
C ASN A 459 -30.00 -18.26 -18.98
N GLU A 460 -30.93 -19.21 -18.91
CA GLU A 460 -31.33 -20.02 -20.07
C GLU A 460 -32.11 -19.23 -21.13
N GLU A 461 -32.76 -18.14 -20.74
CA GLU A 461 -33.58 -17.27 -21.58
C GLU A 461 -32.79 -16.19 -22.33
N CYS A 462 -31.50 -16.05 -22.03
CA CYS A 462 -30.60 -15.16 -22.74
C CYS A 462 -30.59 -15.46 -24.26
N LYS A 463 -30.85 -14.43 -25.08
CA LYS A 463 -30.80 -14.48 -26.55
C LYS A 463 -29.53 -13.86 -27.15
N ASP A 464 -28.60 -13.41 -26.31
CA ASP A 464 -27.33 -12.86 -26.75
C ASP A 464 -26.49 -13.96 -27.41
N VAL A 465 -26.21 -13.80 -28.71
CA VAL A 465 -25.53 -14.83 -29.51
C VAL A 465 -24.16 -15.17 -28.92
N SER A 466 -23.40 -14.18 -28.45
CA SER A 466 -22.07 -14.42 -27.89
C SER A 466 -22.14 -15.25 -26.61
N TYR A 467 -23.08 -14.93 -25.72
CA TYR A 467 -23.35 -15.74 -24.52
C TYR A 467 -23.82 -17.16 -24.86
N LEU A 468 -24.72 -17.31 -25.84
CA LEU A 468 -25.18 -18.62 -26.32
C LEU A 468 -24.06 -19.48 -26.91
N LEU A 469 -23.11 -18.86 -27.63
CA LEU A 469 -21.94 -19.56 -28.16
C LEU A 469 -21.02 -20.07 -27.05
N GLY A 470 -20.83 -19.29 -25.97
CA GLY A 470 -20.10 -19.75 -24.79
C GLY A 470 -20.76 -20.96 -24.14
N ARG A 471 -22.09 -20.91 -23.96
CA ARG A 471 -22.87 -22.05 -23.47
C ARG A 471 -22.73 -23.27 -24.38
N LEU A 472 -22.88 -23.08 -25.68
CA LEU A 472 -22.74 -24.15 -26.68
C LEU A 472 -21.36 -24.80 -26.58
N PHE A 473 -20.29 -24.01 -26.49
CA PHE A 473 -18.93 -24.52 -26.35
C PHE A 473 -18.76 -25.38 -25.09
N SER A 474 -19.26 -24.90 -23.94
CA SER A 474 -19.24 -25.65 -22.67
C SER A 474 -19.97 -27.00 -22.77
N VAL A 475 -21.09 -27.06 -23.48
CA VAL A 475 -21.84 -28.30 -23.72
C VAL A 475 -21.05 -29.26 -24.63
N LEU A 476 -20.46 -28.75 -25.71
CA LEU A 476 -19.64 -29.56 -26.62
C LEU A 476 -18.42 -30.16 -25.92
N GLU A 477 -17.77 -29.42 -25.03
CA GLU A 477 -16.65 -29.93 -24.24
C GLU A 477 -17.11 -31.04 -23.28
N SER A 478 -18.29 -30.88 -22.68
CA SER A 478 -18.79 -31.85 -21.70
C SER A 478 -19.16 -33.18 -22.35
N ILE A 479 -19.71 -33.11 -23.56
CA ILE A 479 -19.95 -34.30 -24.38
C ILE A 479 -18.64 -35.04 -24.65
N GLN A 480 -17.54 -34.31 -24.92
CA GLN A 480 -16.23 -34.92 -25.12
C GLN A 480 -15.68 -35.56 -23.83
N LEU A 481 -15.79 -34.87 -22.69
CA LEU A 481 -15.34 -35.34 -21.38
C LEU A 481 -16.10 -36.60 -20.95
N ASP A 482 -17.42 -36.59 -21.03
CA ASP A 482 -18.26 -37.73 -20.65
C ASP A 482 -18.06 -38.94 -21.57
N ALA A 483 -17.82 -38.69 -22.86
CA ALA A 483 -17.51 -39.73 -23.83
C ALA A 483 -16.10 -40.31 -23.63
N ASN A 484 -15.16 -39.54 -23.09
CA ASN A 484 -13.77 -39.98 -22.92
C ASN A 484 -13.25 -39.67 -21.50
N PRO A 485 -13.67 -40.45 -20.49
CA PRO A 485 -13.16 -40.29 -19.14
C PRO A 485 -11.63 -40.36 -19.10
N GLY A 486 -10.99 -39.41 -18.42
CA GLY A 486 -9.53 -39.34 -18.27
C GLY A 486 -8.76 -38.72 -19.45
N ILE A 487 -9.45 -38.12 -20.42
CA ILE A 487 -8.78 -37.37 -21.50
C ILE A 487 -7.94 -36.21 -20.93
N LYS A 488 -6.71 -36.05 -21.42
CA LYS A 488 -5.76 -35.03 -20.92
C LYS A 488 -5.91 -33.65 -21.57
N ALA A 489 -6.52 -33.58 -22.76
CA ALA A 489 -6.73 -32.34 -23.48
C ALA A 489 -8.06 -32.37 -24.22
N THR A 490 -8.87 -31.33 -24.06
CA THR A 490 -10.21 -31.20 -24.65
C THR A 490 -10.21 -30.24 -25.83
N ILE A 491 -11.38 -30.03 -26.43
CA ILE A 491 -11.61 -28.96 -27.40
C ILE A 491 -11.35 -27.57 -26.80
N ARG A 492 -11.46 -27.39 -25.47
CA ARG A 492 -11.12 -26.13 -24.80
C ARG A 492 -9.66 -25.81 -24.99
N ASP A 493 -8.79 -26.78 -24.73
CA ASP A 493 -7.34 -26.56 -24.81
C ASP A 493 -6.84 -26.23 -26.22
N ARG A 494 -7.59 -26.66 -27.24
CA ARG A 494 -7.22 -26.51 -28.66
C ARG A 494 -7.95 -25.38 -29.38
N TYR A 495 -9.22 -25.18 -29.06
CA TYR A 495 -10.13 -24.36 -29.86
C TYR A 495 -10.78 -23.22 -29.10
N PHE A 496 -10.61 -23.08 -27.78
CA PHE A 496 -11.30 -22.01 -27.02
C PHE A 496 -11.02 -20.62 -27.61
N ASN A 497 -9.74 -20.29 -27.81
CA ASN A 497 -9.32 -19.00 -28.35
C ASN A 497 -9.88 -18.73 -29.75
N SER A 498 -9.89 -19.74 -30.62
CA SER A 498 -10.41 -19.62 -31.98
C SER A 498 -11.94 -19.57 -31.99
N ALA A 499 -12.61 -20.28 -31.09
CA ALA A 499 -14.06 -20.31 -30.97
C ALA A 499 -14.63 -18.99 -30.45
N CYS A 500 -13.95 -18.34 -29.50
CA CYS A 500 -14.37 -17.03 -29.01
C CYS A 500 -13.99 -15.89 -29.98
N THR A 501 -12.95 -16.02 -30.80
CA THR A 501 -12.56 -14.96 -31.75
C THR A 501 -13.22 -15.09 -33.13
N THR A 502 -13.36 -16.31 -33.65
CA THR A 502 -13.87 -16.62 -35.00
C THR A 502 -14.89 -17.76 -35.00
N PRO A 503 -16.10 -17.55 -34.45
CA PRO A 503 -17.08 -18.63 -34.28
C PRO A 503 -17.45 -19.36 -35.57
N ALA A 504 -17.66 -18.63 -36.68
CA ALA A 504 -18.11 -19.19 -37.96
C ALA A 504 -17.17 -20.25 -38.54
N SER A 505 -15.86 -20.16 -38.32
CA SER A 505 -14.90 -21.14 -38.84
C SER A 505 -14.72 -22.35 -37.90
N ILE A 506 -14.97 -22.18 -36.60
CA ILE A 506 -14.65 -23.19 -35.58
C ILE A 506 -15.85 -24.02 -35.16
N PHE A 507 -17.03 -23.42 -34.94
CA PHE A 507 -18.20 -24.17 -34.48
C PHE A 507 -18.64 -25.30 -35.42
N PRO A 508 -18.59 -25.17 -36.77
CA PRO A 508 -18.87 -26.29 -37.66
C PRO A 508 -17.95 -27.50 -37.43
N ILE A 509 -16.67 -27.25 -37.14
CA ILE A 509 -15.69 -28.29 -36.83
C ILE A 509 -16.06 -28.98 -35.51
N LEU A 510 -16.35 -28.20 -34.46
CA LEU A 510 -16.72 -28.73 -33.15
C LEU A 510 -18.03 -29.53 -33.18
N ILE A 511 -19.02 -29.07 -33.93
CA ILE A 511 -20.30 -29.78 -34.12
C ILE A 511 -20.06 -31.12 -34.83
N LYS A 512 -19.17 -31.17 -35.83
CA LYS A 512 -18.79 -32.42 -36.50
C LYS A 512 -18.09 -33.39 -35.54
N LEU A 513 -17.17 -32.89 -34.71
CA LEU A 513 -16.45 -33.69 -33.71
C LEU A 513 -17.41 -34.29 -32.67
N LYS A 514 -18.42 -33.52 -32.23
CA LYS A 514 -19.44 -33.98 -31.29
C LYS A 514 -20.11 -35.29 -31.71
N ASN A 515 -20.33 -35.50 -33.01
CA ASN A 515 -21.10 -36.65 -33.50
C ASN A 515 -20.46 -38.00 -33.15
N SER A 516 -19.13 -38.11 -33.16
CA SER A 516 -18.45 -39.35 -32.75
C SER A 516 -18.56 -39.59 -31.24
N HIS A 517 -18.48 -38.52 -30.44
CA HIS A 517 -18.67 -38.59 -28.98
C HIS A 517 -20.09 -38.96 -28.60
N ILE A 518 -21.10 -38.40 -29.27
CA ILE A 518 -22.51 -38.76 -29.05
C ILE A 518 -22.78 -40.24 -29.40
N LYS A 519 -22.24 -40.76 -30.51
CA LYS A 519 -22.35 -42.19 -30.85
C LYS A 519 -21.73 -43.10 -29.79
N LYS A 520 -20.66 -42.65 -29.12
CA LYS A 520 -20.06 -43.39 -28.01
C LYS A 520 -20.96 -43.34 -26.77
N LEU A 521 -21.44 -42.15 -26.40
CA LEU A 521 -22.40 -41.97 -25.29
C LEU A 521 -23.70 -42.74 -25.51
N GLU A 522 -24.17 -42.89 -26.75
CA GLU A 522 -25.34 -43.72 -27.07
C GLU A 522 -25.19 -45.16 -26.61
N ARG A 523 -24.01 -45.74 -26.82
CA ARG A 523 -23.69 -47.14 -26.47
C ARG A 523 -23.49 -47.33 -24.98
N GLU A 524 -22.87 -46.35 -24.32
CA GLU A 524 -22.41 -46.47 -22.94
C GLU A 524 -23.38 -45.85 -21.92
N LYS A 525 -24.07 -44.76 -22.29
CA LYS A 525 -24.90 -43.91 -21.41
C LYS A 525 -26.02 -43.23 -22.19
N ALA A 526 -27.01 -43.99 -22.66
CA ALA A 526 -28.12 -43.48 -23.48
C ALA A 526 -28.85 -42.25 -22.87
N GLY A 527 -29.01 -42.20 -21.54
CA GLY A 527 -29.59 -41.04 -20.85
C GLY A 527 -28.78 -39.75 -21.02
N ALA A 528 -27.44 -39.84 -21.04
CA ALA A 528 -26.56 -38.69 -21.26
C ALA A 528 -26.69 -38.14 -22.69
N LYS A 529 -26.81 -39.03 -23.70
CA LYS A 529 -27.10 -38.62 -25.09
C LYS A 529 -28.37 -37.78 -25.14
N ILE A 530 -29.48 -38.30 -24.61
CA ILE A 530 -30.80 -37.63 -24.67
C ILE A 530 -30.72 -36.25 -24.00
N TYR A 531 -30.07 -36.17 -22.84
CA TYR A 531 -29.87 -34.91 -22.14
C TYR A 531 -29.11 -33.88 -23.00
N TYR A 532 -27.96 -34.28 -23.55
CA TYR A 532 -27.13 -33.38 -24.36
C TYR A 532 -27.79 -32.97 -25.67
N GLU A 533 -28.48 -33.86 -26.36
CA GLU A 533 -29.22 -33.53 -27.57
C GLU A 533 -30.33 -32.51 -27.29
N LYS A 534 -31.11 -32.69 -26.22
CA LYS A 534 -32.12 -31.71 -25.80
C LYS A 534 -31.50 -30.35 -25.48
N LEU A 535 -30.38 -30.33 -24.76
CA LEU A 535 -29.70 -29.08 -24.39
C LEU A 535 -29.12 -28.37 -25.61
N LEU A 536 -28.52 -29.11 -26.55
CA LEU A 536 -28.01 -28.55 -27.80
C LEU A 536 -29.12 -27.98 -28.67
N THR A 537 -30.24 -28.70 -28.84
CA THR A 537 -31.40 -28.20 -29.59
C THR A 537 -31.92 -26.89 -28.98
N LYS A 538 -32.02 -26.80 -27.64
CA LYS A 538 -32.44 -25.57 -26.96
C LYS A 538 -31.50 -24.39 -27.22
N ILE A 539 -30.19 -24.61 -27.18
CA ILE A 539 -29.20 -23.53 -27.38
C ILE A 539 -29.11 -23.15 -28.86
N MET A 540 -28.93 -24.13 -29.75
CA MET A 540 -28.79 -23.91 -31.19
C MET A 540 -30.07 -23.34 -31.81
N GLY A 541 -31.25 -23.70 -31.30
CA GLY A 541 -32.52 -23.13 -31.75
C GLY A 541 -32.66 -21.63 -31.49
N LYS A 542 -31.81 -21.05 -30.62
CA LYS A 542 -31.73 -19.59 -30.37
C LYS A 542 -30.62 -18.90 -31.17
N ILE A 543 -29.82 -19.64 -31.95
CA ILE A 543 -28.70 -19.11 -32.74
C ILE A 543 -29.08 -19.11 -34.21
N GLU A 544 -29.31 -17.93 -34.80
CA GLU A 544 -29.65 -17.80 -36.21
C GLU A 544 -28.45 -18.05 -37.13
N GLN A 545 -27.29 -17.48 -36.80
CA GLN A 545 -26.06 -17.62 -37.58
C GLN A 545 -24.82 -17.54 -36.70
N PHE A 546 -23.75 -18.23 -37.11
CA PHE A 546 -22.44 -18.08 -36.47
C PHE A 546 -21.76 -16.81 -36.97
N PRO A 547 -21.42 -15.85 -36.08
CA PRO A 547 -20.75 -14.62 -36.48
C PRO A 547 -19.31 -14.91 -36.95
N LYS A 548 -18.84 -14.14 -37.93
CA LYS A 548 -17.49 -14.29 -38.49
C LYS A 548 -16.40 -13.98 -37.46
N GLN A 549 -16.63 -12.94 -36.65
CA GLN A 549 -15.73 -12.48 -35.59
C GLN A 549 -16.54 -11.95 -34.41
N LEU A 550 -15.99 -12.05 -33.20
CA LEU A 550 -16.53 -11.39 -32.01
C LEU A 550 -15.63 -10.23 -31.57
N SER A 551 -16.23 -9.08 -31.28
CA SER A 551 -15.56 -7.96 -30.62
C SER A 551 -15.06 -8.34 -29.22
N LEU A 552 -14.18 -7.53 -28.62
CA LEU A 552 -13.68 -7.82 -27.27
C LEU A 552 -14.81 -7.85 -26.21
N GLN A 553 -15.84 -7.01 -26.38
CA GLN A 553 -17.04 -7.05 -25.53
C GLN A 553 -17.77 -8.39 -25.67
N GLN A 554 -18.02 -8.82 -26.90
CA GLN A 554 -18.68 -10.08 -27.21
C GLN A 554 -17.89 -11.30 -26.74
N GLN A 555 -16.57 -11.23 -26.74
CA GLN A 555 -15.73 -12.28 -26.18
C GLN A 555 -15.90 -12.44 -24.67
N GLY A 556 -16.05 -11.34 -23.91
CA GLY A 556 -16.41 -11.44 -22.50
C GLY A 556 -17.80 -12.04 -22.28
N GLN A 557 -18.77 -11.72 -23.14
CA GLN A 557 -20.11 -12.34 -23.09
C GLN A 557 -20.04 -13.85 -23.34
N PHE A 558 -19.20 -14.28 -24.30
CA PHE A 558 -18.88 -15.68 -24.55
C PHE A 558 -18.27 -16.35 -23.31
N ASP A 559 -17.27 -15.73 -22.70
CA ASP A 559 -16.58 -16.26 -21.52
C ASP A 559 -17.57 -16.44 -20.35
N LEU A 560 -18.47 -15.48 -20.11
CA LEU A 560 -19.52 -15.60 -19.10
C LEU A 560 -20.52 -16.73 -19.40
N GLY A 561 -20.95 -16.86 -20.66
CA GLY A 561 -21.84 -17.94 -21.09
C GLY A 561 -21.23 -19.32 -20.89
N TYR A 562 -19.93 -19.45 -21.20
CA TYR A 562 -19.17 -20.64 -20.94
C TYR A 562 -19.08 -20.92 -19.43
N TYR A 563 -18.67 -19.94 -18.63
CA TYR A 563 -18.51 -20.07 -17.18
C TYR A 563 -19.80 -20.51 -16.48
N HIS A 564 -20.92 -19.81 -16.73
CA HIS A 564 -22.21 -20.17 -16.15
C HIS A 564 -22.66 -21.59 -16.52
N GLN A 565 -22.43 -22.00 -17.78
CA GLN A 565 -22.81 -23.33 -18.23
C GLN A 565 -21.91 -24.43 -17.62
N VAL A 566 -20.66 -24.11 -17.26
CA VAL A 566 -19.80 -24.98 -16.46
C VAL A 566 -20.33 -25.10 -15.03
N GLN A 567 -20.60 -23.99 -14.34
CA GLN A 567 -21.05 -24.01 -12.94
C GLN A 567 -22.38 -24.75 -12.78
N LYS A 568 -23.31 -24.61 -13.74
CA LYS A 568 -24.59 -25.34 -13.72
C LYS A 568 -24.44 -26.87 -13.61
N LYS A 569 -23.32 -27.45 -14.05
CA LYS A 569 -23.08 -28.90 -13.96
C LYS A 569 -22.72 -29.38 -12.57
N TYR A 570 -22.16 -28.48 -11.76
CA TYR A 570 -21.73 -28.76 -10.39
C TYR A 570 -22.80 -28.41 -9.35
N GLU A 571 -23.91 -27.80 -9.77
CA GLU A 571 -25.09 -27.66 -8.91
C GLU A 571 -25.62 -29.05 -8.55
N LYS A 572 -25.75 -29.32 -7.24
CA LYS A 572 -26.40 -30.53 -6.75
C LYS A 572 -27.79 -30.61 -7.36
N LYS A 573 -28.12 -31.72 -8.01
CA LYS A 573 -29.52 -32.01 -8.35
C LYS A 573 -30.25 -32.21 -7.03
N GLU A 574 -31.28 -31.42 -6.76
CA GLU A 574 -32.23 -31.73 -5.69
C GLU A 574 -32.71 -33.17 -5.89
N GLU A 575 -32.52 -34.01 -4.87
CA GLU A 575 -33.18 -35.31 -4.80
C GLU A 575 -34.68 -35.02 -4.78
N LYS A 576 -35.35 -35.37 -5.88
CA LYS A 576 -36.81 -35.28 -6.01
C LYS A 576 -37.47 -36.53 -5.50
#